data_AF-A0A3M6WBV9-F1
#
_entry.id   AF-A0A3M6WBV9-F1
#
_cell.length_a   1.000
_cell.length_b   1.000
_cell.length_c   1.000
_cell.angle_alpha   90.00
_cell.angle_beta   90.00
_cell.angle_gamma   90.00
#
_symmetry.space_group_name_H-M   'P 1'
#
loop_
_entity.id
_entity.type
_entity.pdbx_description
1 polymer ?
#
loop_
_entity_poly.entity_id
_entity_poly.type
_entity_poly.pdbx_seq_one_letter_code
_entity_poly.pdbx_strand_id
1 'polypeptide(L)'
;MAPNTGLPTINRLITTHNDKGEAIFSDAVASETPQTEVGGGAIFGLHYCSENFPVEMNQDKDIQAYQSYMNQAPGLVISSGTVLRTVGLRYASWGPIAYAQDRFPRLRYSS
;
A
#
# COMPACT_ATOMS: atom_id res chain seq x y z
N MET A 1 -5.06 15.26 -9.32
CA MET A 1 -6.40 14.65 -9.35
C MET A 1 -6.19 13.16 -9.11
N ALA A 2 -6.64 12.61 -7.97
CA ALA A 2 -6.46 11.20 -7.68
C ALA A 2 -7.15 10.35 -8.78
N PRO A 3 -6.56 9.23 -9.21
CA PRO A 3 -7.20 8.38 -10.22
C PRO A 3 -8.58 7.96 -9.71
N ASN A 4 -9.59 7.99 -10.59
CA ASN A 4 -10.92 7.47 -10.26
C ASN A 4 -10.85 5.93 -10.30
N THR A 5 -10.37 5.36 -9.20
CA THR A 5 -10.10 3.92 -9.05
C THR A 5 -11.37 3.11 -8.80
N GLY A 6 -12.48 3.76 -8.44
CA GLY A 6 -13.66 3.10 -7.90
C GLY A 6 -13.43 2.43 -6.54
N LEU A 7 -12.27 2.65 -5.92
CA LEU A 7 -11.91 2.12 -4.61
C LEU A 7 -11.97 3.22 -3.54
N PRO A 8 -12.26 2.88 -2.28
CA PRO A 8 -12.18 3.83 -1.18
C PRO A 8 -10.77 4.41 -1.01
N THR A 9 -10.71 5.66 -0.53
CA THR A 9 -9.46 6.27 -0.07
C THR A 9 -8.87 5.49 1.09
N ILE A 10 -7.56 5.26 1.07
CA ILE A 10 -6.85 4.56 2.14
C ILE A 10 -6.13 5.57 3.03
N ASN A 11 -6.42 5.54 4.32
CA ASN A 11 -5.72 6.33 5.33
C ASN A 11 -4.70 5.46 6.06
N ARG A 12 -3.46 5.95 6.10
CA ARG A 12 -2.35 5.42 6.86
C ARG A 12 -2.14 6.28 8.11
N LEU A 13 -1.99 5.61 9.24
CA LEU A 13 -1.62 6.23 10.51
C LEU A 13 -0.28 5.62 10.95
N ILE A 14 0.71 6.46 11.18
CA ILE A 14 2.05 6.06 11.62
C ILE A 14 2.20 6.46 13.08
N THR A 15 2.76 5.59 13.91
CA THR A 15 3.09 5.90 15.31
C THR A 15 4.58 6.18 15.47
N THR A 16 4.94 7.11 16.35
CA THR A 16 6.33 7.40 16.77
C THR A 16 6.40 7.69 18.28
N HIS A 17 7.55 8.12 18.80
CA HIS A 17 7.78 8.52 20.18
C HIS A 17 8.09 10.02 20.27
N ASN A 18 7.56 10.70 21.28
CA ASN A 18 7.92 12.09 21.58
C ASN A 18 9.22 12.18 22.42
N ASP A 19 9.64 13.39 22.77
CA ASP A 19 10.85 13.64 23.60
C ASP A 19 10.80 13.00 25.01
N LYS A 20 9.61 12.57 25.46
CA LYS A 20 9.41 11.86 26.74
C LYS A 20 9.40 10.33 26.57
N GLY A 21 9.53 9.83 25.33
CA GLY A 21 9.44 8.41 25.01
C GLY A 21 8.00 7.87 24.95
N GLU A 22 6.99 8.74 24.89
CA GLU A 22 5.58 8.32 24.82
C GLU A 22 5.18 8.05 23.37
N ALA A 23 4.40 6.99 23.14
CA ALA A 23 3.87 6.65 21.82
C ALA A 23 2.79 7.66 21.37
N ILE A 24 2.99 8.28 20.21
CA ILE A 24 2.10 9.27 19.59
C ILE A 24 1.87 8.94 18.11
N PHE A 25 0.90 9.59 17.47
CA PHE A 25 0.78 9.56 16.01
C PHE A 25 1.75 10.58 15.38
N SER A 26 2.39 10.18 14.29
CA SER A 26 3.27 11.05 13.50
C SER A 26 2.46 11.80 12.44
N ASP A 27 2.66 13.12 12.39
CA ASP A 27 2.10 14.00 11.35
C ASP A 27 3.12 14.28 10.22
N ALA A 28 4.25 13.56 10.20
CA ALA A 28 5.34 13.77 9.24
C ALA A 28 4.93 13.48 7.79
N VAL A 29 3.87 12.68 7.58
CA VAL A 29 3.32 12.39 6.26
C VAL A 29 1.81 12.51 6.33
N ALA A 30 1.19 13.04 5.27
CA ALA A 30 -0.25 13.02 5.11
C ALA A 30 -0.82 11.61 5.35
N SER A 31 -1.94 11.54 6.07
CA SER A 31 -2.59 10.28 6.40
C SER A 31 -3.18 9.62 5.15
N GLU A 32 -3.73 10.41 4.22
CA GLU A 32 -4.19 9.89 2.94
C GLU A 32 -3.02 9.31 2.13
N THR A 33 -3.15 8.05 1.72
CA THR A 33 -2.14 7.40 0.87
C THR A 33 -2.41 7.71 -0.61
N PRO A 34 -1.45 8.30 -1.33
CA PRO A 34 -1.58 8.49 -2.78
C PRO A 34 -1.72 7.14 -3.50
N GLN A 35 -2.72 7.05 -4.37
CA GLN A 35 -2.91 5.90 -5.25
C GLN A 35 -2.52 6.28 -6.69
N THR A 36 -1.81 5.39 -7.36
CA THR A 36 -1.39 5.56 -8.76
C THR A 36 -1.81 4.35 -9.58
N GLU A 37 -2.48 4.58 -10.70
CA GLU A 37 -2.75 3.53 -11.67
C GLU A 37 -1.48 3.21 -12.47
N VAL A 38 -1.13 1.93 -12.53
CA VAL A 38 -0.04 1.39 -13.33
C VAL A 38 -0.62 0.51 -14.44
N GLY A 39 0.17 0.25 -15.49
CA GLY A 39 -0.28 -0.47 -16.68
C GLY A 39 -1.06 -1.76 -16.38
N GLY A 40 -2.07 -2.05 -17.21
CA GLY A 40 -2.94 -3.22 -17.02
C GLY A 40 -4.04 -3.02 -15.97
N GLY A 41 -4.37 -1.78 -15.61
CA GLY A 41 -5.50 -1.47 -14.71
C GLY A 41 -5.26 -1.85 -13.25
N ALA A 42 -3.99 -1.94 -12.83
CA ALA A 42 -3.64 -2.14 -11.43
C ALA A 42 -3.42 -0.79 -10.74
N ILE A 43 -3.81 -0.68 -9.48
CA ILE A 43 -3.75 0.55 -8.69
C ILE A 43 -2.83 0.30 -7.50
N PHE A 44 -1.77 1.07 -7.38
CA PHE A 44 -0.75 0.93 -6.35
C PHE A 44 -0.87 2.05 -5.33
N GLY A 45 -0.82 1.69 -4.04
CA GLY A 45 -0.67 2.63 -2.93
C GLY A 45 0.47 2.21 -2.03
N LEU A 46 1.52 3.04 -1.92
CA LEU A 46 2.66 2.78 -1.04
C LEU A 46 2.35 3.31 0.37
N HIS A 47 2.31 2.41 1.35
CA HIS A 47 2.00 2.77 2.74
C HIS A 47 3.23 2.92 3.61
N TYR A 48 4.24 2.07 3.47
CA TYR A 48 5.46 2.19 4.25
C TYR A 48 6.59 1.45 3.56
N CYS A 49 7.82 1.89 3.77
CA CYS A 49 8.97 1.08 3.42
C CYS A 49 10.15 1.38 4.33
N SER A 50 11.01 0.39 4.47
CA SER A 50 12.29 0.53 5.14
C SER A 50 13.40 0.04 4.23
N GLU A 51 14.60 0.58 4.44
CA GLU A 51 15.77 0.23 3.62
C GLU A 51 16.67 -0.82 4.28
N ASN A 52 16.56 -0.97 5.59
CA ASN A 52 17.45 -1.79 6.39
C ASN A 52 16.68 -2.76 7.29
N PHE A 53 17.36 -3.84 7.67
CA PHE A 53 16.90 -4.81 8.64
C PHE A 53 18.07 -5.17 9.59
N PRO A 54 17.93 -5.02 10.92
CA PRO A 54 16.75 -4.48 11.60
C PRO A 54 16.52 -3.00 11.28
N VAL A 55 15.28 -2.55 11.43
CA VAL A 55 14.91 -1.16 11.13
C VAL A 55 15.39 -0.22 12.23
N GLU A 56 15.84 0.98 11.84
CA GLU A 56 16.25 2.02 12.79
C GLU A 56 15.10 3.00 13.00
N MET A 57 14.42 2.89 14.15
CA MET A 57 13.28 3.74 14.51
C MET A 57 13.69 4.95 15.37
N ASN A 58 14.95 5.05 15.80
CA ASN A 58 15.38 6.20 16.59
C ASN A 58 15.40 7.46 15.72
N GLN A 59 14.92 8.55 16.30
CA GLN A 59 14.89 9.87 15.66
C GLN A 59 14.14 9.87 14.32
N ASP A 60 13.13 9.00 14.18
CA ASP A 60 12.29 8.88 12.99
C ASP A 60 13.06 8.59 11.69
N LYS A 61 14.22 7.94 11.78
CA LYS A 61 15.06 7.64 10.61
C LYS A 61 14.36 6.79 9.56
N ASP A 62 13.54 5.84 9.98
CA ASP A 62 12.73 5.02 9.10
C ASP A 62 11.62 5.83 8.41
N ILE A 63 10.98 6.76 9.11
CA ILE A 63 9.99 7.68 8.52
C ILE A 63 10.66 8.62 7.50
N GLN A 64 11.85 9.14 7.79
CA GLN A 64 12.62 9.98 6.87
C GLN A 64 13.03 9.21 5.60
N ALA A 65 13.50 7.97 5.75
CA ALA A 65 13.79 7.10 4.62
C ALA A 65 12.53 6.87 3.78
N TYR A 66 11.41 6.55 4.43
CA TYR A 66 10.12 6.37 3.77
C TYR A 66 9.65 7.63 3.01
N GLN A 67 9.80 8.82 3.58
CA GLN A 67 9.41 10.09 2.95
C GLN A 67 10.11 10.31 1.61
N SER A 68 11.36 9.86 1.46
CA SER A 68 12.10 9.99 0.21
C SER A 68 11.42 9.27 -0.97
N TYR A 69 10.66 8.20 -0.67
CA TYR A 69 9.93 7.38 -1.64
C TYR A 69 8.53 7.91 -1.97
N MET A 70 8.10 9.03 -1.41
CA MET A 70 6.78 9.64 -1.72
C MET A 70 6.71 10.17 -3.14
N ASN A 71 7.82 10.71 -3.63
CA ASN A 71 7.90 11.26 -4.98
C ASN A 71 8.20 10.17 -6.01
N GLN A 72 9.01 9.19 -5.62
CA GLN A 72 9.40 8.07 -6.47
C GLN A 72 9.35 6.80 -5.64
N ALA A 73 8.29 6.02 -5.82
CA ALA A 73 8.13 4.75 -5.14
C ALA A 73 9.29 3.80 -5.47
N PRO A 74 9.72 2.94 -4.51
CA PRO A 74 10.74 1.95 -4.78
C PRO A 74 10.23 0.92 -5.80
N GLY A 75 11.14 0.10 -6.32
CA GLY A 75 10.78 -1.09 -7.08
C GLY A 75 9.88 -2.05 -6.28
N LEU A 76 9.60 -3.24 -6.82
CA LEU A 76 8.77 -4.24 -6.12
C LEU A 76 9.34 -4.66 -4.76
N VAL A 77 10.66 -4.60 -4.62
CA VAL A 77 11.41 -4.98 -3.42
C VAL A 77 12.49 -3.96 -3.12
N ILE A 78 12.78 -3.80 -1.83
CA ILE A 78 14.01 -3.16 -1.34
C ILE A 78 14.85 -4.28 -0.73
N SER A 79 16.02 -4.55 -1.31
CA SER A 79 16.81 -5.77 -1.04
C SER A 79 17.17 -5.98 0.43
N SER A 80 17.31 -4.91 1.20
CA SER A 80 17.76 -4.94 2.60
C SER A 80 16.68 -4.51 3.59
N GLY A 81 15.44 -4.34 3.15
CA GLY A 81 14.37 -3.83 4.00
C GLY A 81 13.00 -4.40 3.64
N THR A 82 11.97 -3.59 3.85
CA THR A 82 10.58 -4.04 3.72
C THR A 82 9.75 -3.04 2.94
N VAL A 83 8.68 -3.51 2.28
CA VAL A 83 7.74 -2.63 1.61
C VAL A 83 6.31 -3.07 1.90
N LEU A 84 5.49 -2.14 2.38
CA LEU A 84 4.05 -2.29 2.55
C LEU A 84 3.33 -1.49 1.46
N ARG A 85 2.56 -2.20 0.63
CA ARG A 85 1.75 -1.59 -0.44
C ARG A 85 0.39 -2.27 -0.56
N THR A 86 -0.61 -1.51 -0.95
CA THR A 86 -1.89 -2.05 -1.43
C THR A 86 -1.88 -2.11 -2.95
N VAL A 87 -2.40 -3.20 -3.50
CA VAL A 87 -2.59 -3.36 -4.95
C VAL A 87 -4.06 -3.66 -5.23
N GLY A 88 -4.75 -2.70 -5.84
CA GLY A 88 -6.07 -2.88 -6.41
C GLY A 88 -5.95 -3.47 -7.81
N LEU A 89 -6.66 -4.57 -8.08
CA LEU A 89 -6.70 -5.19 -9.41
C LEU A 89 -8.08 -5.00 -10.01
N ARG A 90 -8.15 -4.40 -11.19
CA ARG A 90 -9.41 -4.32 -11.93
C ARG A 90 -9.79 -5.70 -12.45
N TYR A 91 -11.06 -6.07 -12.29
CA TYR A 91 -11.56 -7.34 -12.80
C TYR A 91 -11.37 -7.42 -14.32
N ALA A 92 -10.94 -8.59 -14.79
CA ALA A 92 -10.61 -8.89 -16.20
C ALA A 92 -9.44 -8.08 -16.83
N SER A 93 -8.67 -7.31 -16.05
CA SER A 93 -7.52 -6.56 -16.58
C SER A 93 -6.21 -7.37 -16.65
N TRP A 94 -6.13 -8.44 -15.88
CA TRP A 94 -5.10 -9.48 -15.96
C TRP A 94 -5.79 -10.75 -16.42
N GLY A 95 -5.23 -11.49 -17.39
CA GLY A 95 -5.84 -12.64 -18.06
C GLY A 95 -6.27 -13.83 -17.16
N PRO A 96 -6.03 -15.10 -17.53
CA PRO A 96 -6.83 -16.27 -17.11
C PRO A 96 -6.97 -16.56 -15.60
N ILE A 97 -6.28 -15.83 -14.71
CA ILE A 97 -6.44 -15.93 -13.25
C ILE A 97 -7.83 -15.44 -12.79
N ALA A 98 -8.48 -14.52 -13.52
CA ALA A 98 -9.85 -14.09 -13.23
C ALA A 98 -10.95 -14.97 -13.86
N TYR A 99 -10.61 -15.86 -14.81
CA TYR A 99 -11.61 -16.61 -15.59
C TYR A 99 -12.08 -17.90 -14.90
N ALA A 100 -11.40 -18.35 -13.84
CA ALA A 100 -11.67 -19.64 -13.21
C ALA A 100 -12.92 -19.66 -12.29
N GLN A 101 -13.48 -18.51 -11.92
CA GLN A 101 -14.65 -18.44 -11.03
C GLN A 101 -16.01 -18.59 -11.74
N ASP A 102 -16.07 -18.46 -13.06
CA ASP A 102 -17.32 -18.52 -13.83
C ASP A 102 -17.73 -19.95 -14.31
N ARG A 103 -17.01 -21.00 -13.88
CA ARG A 103 -17.22 -22.38 -14.36
C ARG A 103 -17.95 -23.32 -13.38
N PHE A 104 -18.53 -22.81 -12.31
CA PHE A 104 -19.44 -23.59 -11.46
C PHE A 104 -20.87 -23.06 -11.59
N PRO A 105 -21.77 -23.72 -12.33
CA PRO A 105 -23.18 -23.34 -12.29
C PRO A 105 -23.68 -23.48 -10.86
N ARG A 106 -24.22 -22.39 -10.29
CA ARG A 106 -25.00 -22.44 -9.04
C ARG A 106 -26.14 -23.43 -9.27
N LEU A 107 -26.08 -24.59 -8.63
CA LEU A 107 -27.22 -25.48 -8.48
C LEU A 107 -28.29 -24.70 -7.71
N ARG A 108 -29.32 -24.23 -8.41
CA ARG A 108 -30.54 -23.74 -7.78
C ARG A 108 -31.27 -24.97 -7.24
N TYR A 109 -31.34 -25.09 -5.92
CA TYR A 109 -32.29 -25.99 -5.28
C TYR A 109 -33.69 -25.35 -5.43
N SER A 110 -34.61 -25.98 -6.16
CA SER A 110 -36.03 -25.62 -6.13
C SER A 110 -36.72 -26.40 -5.01
N SER A 111 -37.45 -25.69 -4.16
CA SER A 111 -38.40 -26.26 -3.19
C SER A 111 -39.61 -26.86 -3.88
#